data_AF-A0A0E3VSZ3-F1
#
_entry.id   AF-A0A0E3VSZ3-F1
#
_cell.length_a   1.000
_cell.length_b   1.000
_cell.length_c   1.000
_cell.angle_alpha   90.00
_cell.angle_beta   90.00
_cell.angle_gamma   90.00
#
_symmetry.space_group_name_H-M   'P 1'
#
loop_
_entity.id
_entity.type
_entity.pdbx_description
1 polymer ?
#
loop_
_entity_poly.entity_id
_entity_poly.type
_entity_poly.pdbx_seq_one_letter_code
_entity_poly.pdbx_strand_id
1 'polypeptide(L)'
;MTAPDDASARAEILLLSSSILVPCLRHDGATVWDTLAIAEYLNEVMPDAGLLPDDRVQRAHCRSICGEIHSGFTTLRASLPVNLKGHFPGFKIWSRAQADIDRVWSIWRDCLEKSGGPFLFGERRTMADAMYAPVVTRFVTYDVKLDPRLKAYADTIMAMPEMQEWIAAAKEEPAEIEELEVEY
;
A
#
# COMPACT_ATOMS: atom_id res chain seq x y z
N MET A 1 16.81 -8.62 -26.20
CA MET A 1 17.51 -8.54 -24.90
C MET A 1 18.06 -7.14 -24.80
N THR A 2 17.26 -6.24 -24.25
CA THR A 2 17.56 -4.80 -24.14
C THR A 2 17.32 -4.41 -22.68
N ALA A 3 18.29 -3.67 -22.13
CA ALA A 3 18.45 -3.45 -20.71
C ALA A 3 17.53 -2.31 -20.20
N PRO A 4 17.32 -2.18 -18.87
CA PRO A 4 16.42 -1.20 -18.22
C PRO A 4 16.76 0.30 -18.39
N ASP A 5 17.55 0.66 -19.39
CA ASP A 5 18.17 1.97 -19.62
C ASP A 5 17.74 2.60 -20.96
N ASP A 6 16.54 2.30 -21.47
CA ASP A 6 16.01 3.00 -22.65
C ASP A 6 15.61 4.44 -22.28
N ALA A 7 16.26 5.41 -22.92
CA ALA A 7 16.05 6.84 -22.72
C ALA A 7 14.64 7.29 -23.15
N SER A 8 13.98 6.56 -24.06
CA SER A 8 12.63 6.89 -24.54
C SER A 8 11.55 6.59 -23.51
N ALA A 9 11.57 5.37 -22.93
CA ALA A 9 10.68 5.00 -21.83
C ALA A 9 10.90 5.88 -20.59
N ARG A 10 12.15 6.26 -20.31
CA ARG A 10 12.46 7.24 -19.27
C ARG A 10 11.88 8.62 -19.56
N ALA A 11 11.91 9.09 -20.81
CA ALA A 11 11.34 10.37 -21.19
C ALA A 11 9.81 10.40 -21.04
N GLU A 12 9.12 9.33 -21.46
CA GLU A 12 7.67 9.22 -21.28
C GLU A 12 7.25 9.13 -19.81
N ILE A 13 7.97 8.35 -18.99
CA ILE A 13 7.70 8.30 -17.55
C ILE A 13 8.07 9.64 -16.89
N LEU A 14 9.14 10.33 -17.32
CA LEU A 14 9.50 11.67 -16.82
C LEU A 14 8.44 12.73 -17.15
N LEU A 15 7.72 12.59 -18.27
CA LEU A 15 6.58 13.45 -18.62
C LEU A 15 5.37 13.20 -17.72
N LEU A 16 5.23 11.99 -17.16
CA LEU A 16 4.12 11.58 -16.28
C LEU A 16 4.44 11.73 -14.78
N SER A 17 5.70 11.55 -14.40
CA SER A 17 6.22 11.60 -13.03
C SER A 17 7.68 12.06 -13.05
N SER A 18 7.96 13.18 -12.38
CA SER A 18 9.32 13.75 -12.29
C SER A 18 10.33 12.83 -11.58
N SER A 19 9.86 11.80 -10.87
CA SER A 19 10.67 10.82 -10.15
C SER A 19 10.95 9.54 -10.95
N ILE A 20 10.33 9.34 -12.11
CA ILE A 20 10.32 8.06 -12.85
C ILE A 20 9.67 6.91 -12.05
N LEU A 21 8.97 7.25 -10.96
CA LEU A 21 8.28 6.30 -10.09
C LEU A 21 6.77 6.59 -10.12
N VAL A 22 5.98 5.54 -10.04
CA VAL A 22 4.54 5.62 -9.76
C VAL A 22 4.30 5.50 -8.25
N PRO A 23 3.20 6.07 -7.71
CA PRO A 23 2.13 6.81 -8.40
C PRO A 23 2.44 8.31 -8.63
N CYS A 24 1.68 8.94 -9.53
CA CYS A 24 1.59 10.41 -9.66
C CYS A 24 0.12 10.84 -9.83
N LEU A 25 -0.37 11.71 -8.94
CA LEU A 25 -1.70 12.32 -9.02
C LEU A 25 -1.62 13.67 -9.73
N ARG A 26 -2.50 13.86 -10.72
CA ARG A 26 -2.76 15.15 -11.37
C ARG A 26 -4.21 15.54 -11.11
N HIS A 27 -4.42 16.60 -10.33
CA HIS A 27 -5.76 17.03 -9.90
C HIS A 27 -5.75 18.55 -9.67
N ASP A 28 -6.72 19.28 -10.20
CA ASP A 28 -6.87 20.75 -10.07
C ASP A 28 -5.58 21.56 -10.25
N GLY A 29 -4.78 21.20 -11.25
CA GLY A 29 -3.50 21.86 -11.56
C GLY A 29 -2.32 21.46 -10.66
N ALA A 30 -2.55 20.68 -9.60
CA ALA A 30 -1.49 20.06 -8.81
C ALA A 30 -0.94 18.81 -9.51
N THR A 31 0.37 18.57 -9.34
CA THR A 31 1.06 17.35 -9.74
C THR A 31 1.83 16.83 -8.53
N VAL A 32 1.45 15.68 -7.99
CA VAL A 32 1.95 15.14 -6.71
C VAL A 32 2.41 13.69 -6.90
N TRP A 33 3.67 13.38 -6.63
CA TRP A 33 4.33 12.10 -7.00
C TRP A 33 4.90 11.30 -5.81
N ASP A 34 4.51 11.65 -4.58
CA ASP A 34 4.85 10.92 -3.37
C ASP A 34 3.55 10.43 -2.71
N THR A 35 3.44 9.14 -2.40
CA THR A 35 2.19 8.55 -1.89
C THR A 35 1.69 9.22 -0.61
N LEU A 36 2.58 9.60 0.31
CA LEU A 36 2.19 10.28 1.53
C LEU A 36 1.74 11.71 1.22
N ALA A 37 2.44 12.41 0.32
CA ALA A 37 2.02 13.73 -0.15
C ALA A 37 0.69 13.70 -0.89
N ILE A 38 0.42 12.67 -1.70
CA ILE A 38 -0.87 12.45 -2.37
C ILE A 38 -1.96 12.30 -1.31
N ALA A 39 -1.74 11.51 -0.26
CA ALA A 39 -2.74 11.29 0.77
C ALA A 39 -3.03 12.56 1.59
N GLU A 40 -2.01 13.37 1.92
CA GLU A 40 -2.22 14.67 2.58
C GLU A 40 -2.92 15.67 1.64
N TYR A 41 -2.56 15.72 0.36
CA TYR A 41 -3.26 16.54 -0.64
C TYR A 41 -4.75 16.16 -0.72
N LEU A 42 -5.06 14.86 -0.77
CA LEU A 42 -6.44 14.38 -0.75
C LEU A 42 -7.18 14.78 0.53
N ASN A 43 -6.49 14.80 1.68
CA ASN A 43 -7.06 15.27 2.94
C ASN A 43 -7.31 16.78 2.95
N GLU A 44 -6.51 17.58 2.24
CA GLU A 44 -6.73 19.03 2.08
C GLU A 44 -7.92 19.34 1.16
N VAL A 45 -8.02 18.63 0.03
CA VAL A 45 -9.10 18.88 -0.95
C VAL A 45 -10.44 18.25 -0.56
N MET A 46 -10.41 17.18 0.24
CA MET A 46 -11.62 16.50 0.76
C MET A 46 -11.54 16.33 2.28
N PRO A 47 -11.61 17.41 3.07
CA PRO A 47 -11.40 17.36 4.53
C PRO A 47 -12.45 16.52 5.26
N ASP A 48 -13.67 16.41 4.70
CA ASP A 48 -14.76 15.63 5.29
C ASP A 48 -14.64 14.12 5.01
N ALA A 49 -13.67 13.69 4.20
CA ALA A 49 -13.44 12.28 3.89
C ALA A 49 -12.91 11.47 5.09
N GLY A 50 -12.44 12.14 6.15
CA GLY A 50 -11.99 11.48 7.38
C GLY A 50 -10.70 10.66 7.20
N LEU A 51 -9.80 11.08 6.30
CA LEU A 51 -8.51 10.41 6.08
C LEU A 51 -7.61 10.43 7.32
N LEU A 52 -7.85 11.33 8.25
CA LEU A 52 -7.13 11.43 9.50
C LEU A 52 -8.11 11.49 10.68
N PRO A 53 -7.71 10.97 11.87
CA PRO A 53 -8.50 11.13 13.09
C PRO A 53 -8.83 12.59 13.45
N ASP A 54 -9.87 12.81 14.24
CA ASP A 54 -10.23 14.17 14.68
C ASP A 54 -9.31 14.66 15.82
N ASP A 55 -8.84 13.75 16.67
CA ASP A 55 -7.92 14.07 17.75
C ASP A 55 -6.49 14.33 17.23
N ARG A 56 -5.88 15.42 17.71
CA ARG A 56 -4.54 15.85 17.27
C ARG A 56 -3.46 14.79 17.54
N VAL A 57 -3.52 14.09 18.68
CA VAL A 57 -2.50 13.10 19.05
C VAL A 57 -2.65 11.85 18.18
N GLN A 58 -3.89 11.40 17.97
CA GLN A 58 -4.18 10.29 17.06
C GLN A 58 -3.80 10.62 15.61
N ARG A 59 -4.02 11.86 15.14
CA ARG A 59 -3.51 12.29 13.82
C ARG A 59 -2.01 12.18 13.70
N ALA A 60 -1.28 12.67 14.70
CA ALA A 60 0.17 12.58 14.70
C ALA A 60 0.62 11.12 14.65
N HIS A 61 -0.03 10.24 15.41
CA HIS A 61 0.26 8.81 15.38
C HIS A 61 -0.06 8.17 14.02
N CYS A 62 -1.21 8.49 13.42
CA CYS A 62 -1.60 8.04 12.09
C CYS A 62 -0.54 8.41 11.03
N ARG A 63 -0.09 9.67 11.03
CA ARG A 63 0.99 10.12 10.14
C ARG A 63 2.30 9.39 10.39
N SER A 64 2.69 9.17 11.64
CA SER A 64 3.92 8.45 11.96
C SER A 64 3.93 7.04 11.38
N ILE A 65 2.84 6.29 11.54
CA ILE A 65 2.79 4.91 11.01
C ILE A 65 2.67 4.88 9.49
N CYS A 66 1.99 5.87 8.89
CA CYS A 66 1.99 6.05 7.43
C CYS A 66 3.40 6.34 6.90
N GLY A 67 4.14 7.23 7.57
CA GLY A 67 5.52 7.52 7.24
C GLY A 67 6.43 6.31 7.38
N GLU A 68 6.27 5.53 8.46
CA GLU A 68 7.09 4.33 8.68
C GLU A 68 6.87 3.28 7.58
N ILE A 69 5.62 3.01 7.18
CA ILE A 69 5.36 2.12 6.04
C ILE A 69 5.88 2.74 4.75
N HIS A 70 5.69 4.04 4.50
CA HIS A 70 6.15 4.73 3.29
C HIS A 70 7.67 4.62 3.08
N SER A 71 8.47 4.90 4.10
CA SER A 71 9.93 4.96 3.99
C SER A 71 10.68 3.70 4.47
N GLY A 72 9.97 2.70 5.03
CA GLY A 72 10.57 1.53 5.70
C GLY A 72 10.35 0.19 5.00
N PHE A 73 10.42 -0.90 5.77
CA PHE A 73 10.04 -2.28 5.41
C PHE A 73 10.55 -2.78 4.05
N THR A 74 11.78 -2.42 3.69
CA THR A 74 12.37 -2.74 2.38
C THR A 74 12.54 -4.25 2.19
N THR A 75 12.85 -4.98 3.26
CA THR A 75 13.06 -6.43 3.19
C THR A 75 11.74 -7.17 3.02
N LEU A 76 10.70 -6.76 3.73
CA LEU A 76 9.34 -7.25 3.51
C LEU A 76 8.91 -7.03 2.07
N ARG A 77 9.09 -5.83 1.53
CA ARG A 77 8.70 -5.48 0.16
C ARG A 77 9.43 -6.28 -0.90
N ALA A 78 10.73 -6.49 -0.72
CA ALA A 78 11.54 -7.28 -1.65
C ALA A 78 11.21 -8.78 -1.57
N SER A 79 10.94 -9.30 -0.37
CA SER A 79 10.69 -10.73 -0.18
C SER A 79 9.27 -11.13 -0.54
N LEU A 80 8.30 -10.25 -0.26
CA LEU A 80 6.87 -10.44 -0.50
C LEU A 80 6.35 -9.30 -1.39
N PRO A 81 6.65 -9.29 -2.71
CA PRO A 81 6.13 -8.25 -3.61
C PRO A 81 4.61 -8.36 -3.75
N VAL A 82 3.92 -7.24 -4.05
CA VAL A 82 2.48 -7.30 -4.36
C VAL A 82 2.29 -8.24 -5.55
N ASN A 83 1.42 -9.23 -5.39
CA ASN A 83 0.95 -10.06 -6.49
C ASN A 83 -0.51 -10.43 -6.22
N LEU A 84 -1.44 -9.64 -6.77
CA LEU A 84 -2.88 -9.81 -6.54
C LEU A 84 -3.47 -11.02 -7.29
N LYS A 85 -2.76 -11.54 -8.30
CA LYS A 85 -3.12 -12.77 -9.03
C LYS A 85 -2.65 -14.03 -8.28
N GLY A 86 -1.62 -13.91 -7.44
CA GLY A 86 -0.95 -15.02 -6.79
C GLY A 86 -1.60 -15.46 -5.49
N HIS A 87 -1.46 -16.76 -5.20
CA HIS A 87 -1.68 -17.34 -3.89
C HIS A 87 -0.66 -18.45 -3.68
N PHE A 88 0.17 -18.32 -2.64
CA PHE A 88 1.33 -19.18 -2.35
C PHE A 88 1.23 -19.73 -0.91
N PRO A 89 0.35 -20.72 -0.67
CA PRO A 89 0.25 -21.37 0.64
C PRO A 89 1.59 -21.92 1.11
N GLY A 90 1.92 -21.71 2.39
CA GLY A 90 3.16 -22.23 2.98
C GLY A 90 4.46 -21.60 2.41
N PHE A 91 4.39 -20.42 1.80
CA PHE A 91 5.56 -19.71 1.32
C PHE A 91 6.60 -19.52 2.44
N LYS A 92 7.86 -19.87 2.17
CA LYS A 92 8.92 -19.81 3.16
C LYS A 92 9.43 -18.37 3.33
N ILE A 93 9.18 -17.81 4.51
CA ILE A 93 9.69 -16.49 4.90
C ILE A 93 11.11 -16.63 5.45
N TRP A 94 12.06 -15.88 4.88
CA TRP A 94 13.44 -15.85 5.35
C TRP A 94 13.60 -14.86 6.52
N SER A 95 14.56 -15.13 7.41
CA SER A 95 14.69 -14.44 8.71
C SER A 95 14.70 -12.91 8.66
N ARG A 96 15.26 -12.30 7.61
CA ARG A 96 15.32 -10.83 7.50
C ARG A 96 13.94 -10.20 7.23
N ALA A 97 13.07 -10.87 6.47
CA ALA A 97 11.70 -10.38 6.25
C ALA A 97 10.84 -10.54 7.51
N GLN A 98 11.17 -11.50 8.38
CA GLN A 98 10.44 -11.73 9.62
C GLN A 98 10.49 -10.53 10.55
N ALA A 99 11.64 -9.84 10.68
CA ALA A 99 11.76 -8.65 11.52
C ALA A 99 10.81 -7.51 11.08
N ASP A 100 10.69 -7.30 9.77
CA ASP A 100 9.76 -6.31 9.21
C ASP A 100 8.30 -6.73 9.46
N ILE A 101 7.97 -8.02 9.32
CA ILE A 101 6.64 -8.56 9.63
C ILE A 101 6.29 -8.36 11.11
N ASP A 102 7.22 -8.69 12.01
CA ASP A 102 7.04 -8.54 13.45
C ASP A 102 6.80 -7.06 13.82
N ARG A 103 7.47 -6.13 13.13
CA ARG A 103 7.26 -4.70 13.30
C ARG A 103 5.87 -4.26 12.81
N VAL A 104 5.42 -4.74 11.65
CA VAL A 104 4.03 -4.50 11.17
C VAL A 104 3.03 -5.00 12.21
N TRP A 105 3.22 -6.21 12.75
CA TRP A 105 2.34 -6.76 13.78
C TRP A 105 2.34 -5.94 15.06
N SER A 106 3.50 -5.42 15.49
CA SER A 106 3.58 -4.52 16.64
C SER A 106 2.78 -3.25 16.41
N ILE A 107 2.86 -2.65 15.22
CA ILE A 107 2.12 -1.43 14.88
C ILE A 107 0.62 -1.71 14.89
N TRP A 108 0.17 -2.75 14.19
CA TRP A 108 -1.25 -3.09 14.10
C TRP A 108 -1.84 -3.46 15.46
N ARG A 109 -1.14 -4.26 16.27
CA ARG A 109 -1.61 -4.62 17.61
C ARG A 109 -1.79 -3.39 18.49
N ASP A 110 -0.79 -2.50 18.55
CA ASP A 110 -0.86 -1.28 19.36
C ASP A 110 -2.01 -0.36 18.92
N CYS A 111 -2.18 -0.18 17.61
CA CYS A 111 -3.25 0.66 17.06
C CYS A 111 -4.63 0.06 17.39
N LEU A 112 -4.86 -1.21 17.07
CA LEU A 112 -6.12 -1.89 17.32
C LEU A 112 -6.44 -1.99 18.81
N GLU A 113 -5.44 -2.18 19.68
CA GLU A 113 -5.61 -2.20 21.13
C GLU A 113 -6.10 -0.85 21.66
N LYS A 114 -5.51 0.25 21.20
CA LYS A 114 -5.89 1.60 21.62
C LYS A 114 -7.23 2.04 21.05
N SER A 115 -7.54 1.68 19.81
CA SER A 115 -8.73 2.17 19.11
C SER A 115 -9.96 1.29 19.29
N GLY A 116 -9.78 0.01 19.65
CA GLY A 116 -10.85 -0.98 19.69
C GLY A 116 -11.17 -1.61 18.33
N GLY A 117 -10.60 -1.10 17.23
CA GLY A 117 -10.90 -1.56 15.87
C GLY A 117 -12.25 -1.07 15.32
N PRO A 118 -12.71 -1.60 14.16
CA PRO A 118 -12.07 -2.65 13.38
C PRO A 118 -10.93 -2.15 12.48
N PHE A 119 -10.80 -0.84 12.27
CA PHE A 119 -9.67 -0.21 11.57
C PHE A 119 -8.61 0.27 12.56
N LEU A 120 -7.41 0.61 12.07
CA LEU A 120 -6.27 0.94 12.92
C LEU A 120 -6.58 2.07 13.91
N PHE A 121 -7.38 3.05 13.51
CA PHE A 121 -7.78 4.20 14.34
C PHE A 121 -9.27 4.21 14.72
N GLY A 122 -9.94 3.05 14.71
CA GLY A 122 -11.29 2.87 15.29
C GLY A 122 -12.32 2.43 14.26
N GLU A 123 -13.54 2.95 14.38
CA GLU A 123 -14.69 2.54 13.56
C GLU A 123 -14.58 2.93 12.08
N ARG A 124 -13.89 4.04 11.80
CA ARG A 124 -13.71 4.56 10.44
C ARG A 124 -12.29 4.27 9.96
N ARG A 125 -12.19 3.82 8.70
CA ARG A 125 -10.89 3.71 8.01
C ARG A 125 -10.25 5.09 7.85
N THR A 126 -8.93 5.10 7.89
CA THR A 126 -8.09 6.28 7.75
C THR A 126 -7.04 6.06 6.66
N MET A 127 -6.23 7.08 6.40
CA MET A 127 -5.04 7.02 5.55
C MET A 127 -4.11 5.85 5.93
N ALA A 128 -3.99 5.52 7.22
CA ALA A 128 -3.17 4.39 7.65
C ALA A 128 -3.68 3.05 7.09
N ASP A 129 -4.99 2.84 7.11
CA ASP A 129 -5.60 1.61 6.59
C ASP A 129 -5.36 1.48 5.08
N ALA A 130 -5.46 2.60 4.35
CA ALA A 130 -5.12 2.64 2.92
C ALA A 130 -3.63 2.35 2.65
N MET A 131 -2.72 2.94 3.45
CA MET A 131 -1.27 2.73 3.32
C MET A 131 -0.85 1.29 3.66
N TYR A 132 -1.56 0.63 4.57
CA TYR A 132 -1.32 -0.77 4.95
C TYR A 132 -2.11 -1.80 4.13
N ALA A 133 -3.06 -1.39 3.29
CA ALA A 133 -3.83 -2.32 2.46
C ALA A 133 -2.94 -3.18 1.54
N PRO A 134 -1.89 -2.65 0.87
CA PRO A 134 -0.95 -3.49 0.13
C PRO A 134 -0.15 -4.46 1.02
N VAL A 135 0.04 -4.15 2.31
CA VAL A 135 0.70 -5.08 3.24
C VAL A 135 -0.24 -6.25 3.56
N VAL A 136 -1.53 -5.96 3.73
CA VAL A 136 -2.55 -7.00 3.89
C VAL A 136 -2.57 -7.93 2.68
N THR A 137 -2.55 -7.40 1.45
CA THR A 137 -2.55 -8.25 0.24
C THR A 137 -1.33 -9.16 0.19
N ARG A 138 -0.14 -8.67 0.56
CA ARG A 138 1.06 -9.52 0.69
C ARG A 138 0.83 -10.65 1.68
N PHE A 139 0.29 -10.36 2.86
CA PHE A 139 0.08 -11.39 3.88
C PHE A 139 -0.90 -12.46 3.42
N VAL A 140 -1.95 -12.10 2.67
CA VAL A 140 -2.88 -13.04 2.04
C VAL A 140 -2.19 -13.86 0.94
N THR A 141 -1.51 -13.19 0.00
CA THR A 141 -0.85 -13.82 -1.14
C THR A 141 0.19 -14.85 -0.71
N TYR A 142 1.00 -14.56 0.32
CA TYR A 142 2.06 -15.44 0.79
C TYR A 142 1.70 -16.25 2.05
N ASP A 143 0.41 -16.29 2.43
CA ASP A 143 -0.10 -17.08 3.56
C ASP A 143 0.67 -16.83 4.88
N VAL A 144 0.97 -15.56 5.15
CA VAL A 144 1.61 -15.12 6.40
C VAL A 144 0.65 -15.39 7.56
N LYS A 145 1.10 -16.14 8.56
CA LYS A 145 0.26 -16.55 9.69
C LYS A 145 0.03 -15.40 10.64
N LEU A 146 -1.21 -14.90 10.69
CA LEU A 146 -1.65 -13.84 11.59
C LEU A 146 -2.35 -14.42 12.82
N ASP A 147 -2.20 -13.76 13.97
CA ASP A 147 -3.06 -14.02 15.12
C ASP A 147 -4.52 -13.63 14.81
N PRO A 148 -5.51 -14.11 15.59
CA PRO A 148 -6.93 -13.89 15.29
C PRO A 148 -7.33 -12.41 15.15
N ARG A 149 -6.73 -11.50 15.92
CA ARG A 149 -7.08 -10.07 15.89
C ARG A 149 -6.52 -9.39 14.65
N LEU A 150 -5.26 -9.68 14.32
CA LEU A 150 -4.64 -9.18 13.09
C LEU A 150 -5.30 -9.78 11.84
N LYS A 151 -5.72 -11.05 11.91
CA LYS A 151 -6.49 -11.70 10.85
C LYS A 151 -7.84 -11.02 10.64
N ALA A 152 -8.56 -10.66 11.71
CA ALA A 152 -9.82 -9.93 11.60
C ALA A 152 -9.66 -8.54 10.95
N TYR A 153 -8.58 -7.82 11.28
CA TYR A 153 -8.24 -6.57 10.59
C TYR A 153 -7.93 -6.80 9.10
N ALA A 154 -7.09 -7.80 8.78
CA ALA A 154 -6.78 -8.16 7.40
C ALA A 154 -8.05 -8.52 6.61
N ASP A 155 -8.96 -9.29 7.20
CA ASP A 155 -10.25 -9.65 6.59
C ASP A 155 -11.15 -8.43 6.38
N THR A 156 -11.16 -7.48 7.33
CA THR A 156 -11.89 -6.22 7.21
C THR A 156 -11.39 -5.39 6.02
N ILE A 157 -10.06 -5.26 5.87
CA ILE A 157 -9.46 -4.56 4.72
C ILE A 157 -9.77 -5.28 3.41
N MET A 158 -9.59 -6.60 3.37
CA MET A 158 -9.87 -7.37 2.16
C MET A 158 -11.34 -7.35 1.76
N ALA A 159 -12.27 -7.23 2.71
CA ALA A 159 -13.70 -7.15 2.43
C ALA A 159 -14.16 -5.78 1.90
N MET A 160 -13.29 -4.75 1.90
CA MET A 160 -13.68 -3.44 1.38
C MET A 160 -14.04 -3.51 -0.12
N PRO A 161 -15.11 -2.85 -0.57
CA PRO A 161 -15.53 -2.86 -1.97
C PRO A 161 -14.41 -2.44 -2.93
N GLU A 162 -13.64 -1.41 -2.59
CA GLU A 162 -12.56 -0.89 -3.43
C GLU A 162 -11.39 -1.88 -3.53
N MET A 163 -11.15 -2.68 -2.49
CA MET A 163 -10.16 -3.76 -2.53
C MET A 163 -10.62 -4.91 -3.41
N GLN A 164 -11.90 -5.27 -3.35
CA GLN A 164 -12.48 -6.29 -4.21
C GLN A 164 -12.45 -5.86 -5.68
N GLU A 165 -12.81 -4.61 -5.97
CA GLU A 165 -12.71 -4.02 -7.31
C GLU A 165 -11.27 -4.04 -7.83
N TRP A 166 -10.32 -3.57 -7.02
CA TRP A 166 -8.89 -3.57 -7.39
C TRP A 166 -8.37 -4.97 -7.69
N ILE A 167 -8.70 -5.96 -6.85
CA ILE A 167 -8.28 -7.35 -7.05
C ILE A 167 -8.95 -7.97 -8.29
N ALA A 168 -10.21 -7.64 -8.56
CA ALA A 168 -10.91 -8.11 -9.76
C ALA A 168 -10.24 -7.54 -11.02
N ALA A 169 -10.03 -6.22 -11.09
CA ALA A 169 -9.36 -5.57 -12.20
C ALA A 169 -7.93 -6.12 -12.41
N ALA A 170 -7.18 -6.30 -11.32
CA ALA A 170 -5.83 -6.88 -11.39
C ALA A 170 -5.83 -8.30 -11.95
N LYS A 171 -6.89 -9.10 -11.79
CA LYS A 171 -6.99 -10.45 -12.38
C LYS A 171 -7.31 -10.44 -13.86
N GLU A 172 -7.95 -9.37 -14.35
CA GLU A 172 -8.27 -9.18 -15.76
C GLU A 172 -7.07 -8.65 -16.56
N GLU A 173 -6.05 -8.10 -15.90
CA GLU A 173 -4.82 -7.68 -16.56
C GLU A 173 -4.20 -8.85 -17.36
N PRO A 174 -3.75 -8.62 -18.60
CA PRO A 174 -3.09 -9.65 -19.39
C PRO A 174 -1.81 -10.15 -18.70
N ALA A 175 -1.43 -11.40 -18.99
CA ALA A 175 -0.23 -12.02 -18.42
C ALA A 175 1.06 -11.46 -19.05
N GLU A 176 0.96 -11.03 -20.30
CA GLU A 176 1.98 -10.27 -21.00
C GLU A 176 1.61 -8.79 -20.84
N ILE A 177 2.48 -8.02 -20.19
CA ILE A 177 2.53 -6.60 -20.49
C ILE A 177 3.11 -6.59 -21.91
N GLU A 178 2.30 -6.27 -22.93
CA GLU A 178 2.83 -5.81 -24.21
C GLU A 178 3.77 -4.66 -23.84
N GLU A 179 5.08 -4.94 -23.79
CA GLU A 179 6.10 -3.90 -23.77
C GLU A 179 5.70 -2.93 -24.88
N LEU A 180 5.58 -1.64 -24.55
CA LEU A 180 5.35 -0.56 -25.50
C LEU A 180 6.11 -0.88 -26.80
N GLU A 181 5.40 -1.37 -27.82
CA GLU A 181 5.98 -1.63 -29.12
C GLU A 181 6.29 -0.26 -29.73
N VAL A 182 7.49 0.24 -29.44
CA VAL A 182 8.06 1.35 -30.17
C VAL A 182 8.63 0.75 -31.45
N GLU A 183 7.86 0.82 -32.53
CA GLU A 183 8.31 0.44 -33.88
C GLU A 183 9.64 1.16 -34.21
N TYR A 184 10.61 0.39 -34.72
CA TYR A 184 11.96 0.84 -35.11
C TYR A 184 12.00 1.62 -36.43
#